data_AF-A0A520CQW0-F1
#
_entry.id   AF-A0A520CQW0-F1
#
_cell.length_a   1.000
_cell.length_b   1.000
_cell.length_c   1.000
_cell.angle_alpha   90.00
_cell.angle_beta   90.00
_cell.angle_gamma   90.00
#
_symmetry.space_group_name_H-M   'P 1'
#
loop_
_entity.id
_entity.type
_entity.pdbx_description
1 polymer ?
#
loop_
_entity_poly.entity_id
_entity_poly.type
_entity_poly.pdbx_seq_one_letter_code
_entity_poly.pdbx_strand_id
1 'polypeptide(L)'
;MSKAERTKSFIIEKTASIFNKKGFAGTSLNDMTAATGLTKGSIYGNFANKDEVAIAVFDYNLQKLNACVAAQFSKQKTAKDKLMVYVNNYEEIFNSSCDDGGCPILNTATDADDTCTYKRVFQALCEIFLKYFSVNFSAVELGCASGTGTCSVTPATPLNVGTTYNWNVKANNSVGFSAASNSLITTVNLSPPNIVAPTTISPSGSINAVNPPFTWNASAGATGYLLSITTGATAYFAANYSAGELGCASGSGICSANPTMPLVAGVNYSWSVKALNTAGSSAASASKSVIVNAVSSDIKPAPLAFNEQPFGELQLVDTIDTATQAPWEEDVAGPSNVQTLLGQKARTLAPGLEPLTGGARFMTYRIGAGKGLIPHQAYVLDIEYPDDVPRSMFIANRGADFIRGFATGMALGDARNAYSVGTVESLSYPQTQTWKHYQSLF
;
A
#
# COMPACT_ATOMS: atom_id res chain seq x y z
N MET A 1 -5.32 28.31 27.73
CA MET A 1 -6.00 28.30 26.42
C MET A 1 -6.51 29.69 26.09
N SER A 2 -5.92 30.30 25.07
CA SER A 2 -6.35 31.56 24.44
C SER A 2 -7.70 31.41 23.73
N LYS A 3 -8.32 32.53 23.35
CA LYS A 3 -9.58 32.54 22.59
C LYS A 3 -9.43 31.79 21.25
N ALA A 4 -8.32 32.02 20.54
CA ALA A 4 -8.03 31.36 19.26
C ALA A 4 -7.87 29.83 19.42
N GLU A 5 -7.16 29.37 20.46
CA GLU A 5 -7.01 27.94 20.73
C GLU A 5 -8.36 27.27 21.04
N ARG A 6 -9.23 27.93 21.82
CA ARG A 6 -10.58 27.42 22.10
C ARG A 6 -11.43 27.32 20.82
N THR A 7 -11.37 28.33 19.96
CA THR A 7 -12.09 28.32 18.68
C THR A 7 -11.57 27.24 17.74
N LYS A 8 -10.23 27.04 17.67
CA LYS A 8 -9.63 25.93 16.92
C LYS A 8 -10.14 24.57 17.40
N SER A 9 -10.06 24.29 18.70
CA SER A 9 -10.54 23.03 19.27
C SER A 9 -12.02 22.81 19.01
N PHE A 10 -12.84 23.87 19.11
CA PHE A 10 -14.27 23.80 18.80
C PHE A 10 -14.53 23.44 17.33
N ILE A 11 -13.82 24.07 16.39
CA ILE A 11 -13.94 23.74 14.96
C ILE A 11 -13.56 22.27 14.72
N ILE A 12 -12.44 21.82 15.30
CA ILE A 12 -11.95 20.44 15.19
C ILE A 12 -13.02 19.46 15.69
N GLU A 13 -13.48 19.64 16.93
CA GLU A 13 -14.44 18.74 17.57
C GLU A 13 -15.75 18.64 16.79
N LYS A 14 -16.28 19.78 16.31
CA LYS A 14 -17.56 19.83 15.59
C LYS A 14 -17.49 19.31 14.16
N THR A 15 -16.32 19.35 13.54
CA THR A 15 -16.15 18.87 12.16
C THR A 15 -15.61 17.43 12.10
N ALA A 16 -15.10 16.91 13.22
CA ALA A 16 -14.43 15.61 13.31
C ALA A 16 -15.22 14.44 12.71
N SER A 17 -16.49 14.34 13.08
CA SER A 17 -17.44 13.35 12.59
C SER A 17 -17.70 13.47 11.09
N ILE A 18 -17.85 14.70 10.60
CA ILE A 18 -18.21 14.96 9.21
C ILE A 18 -17.06 14.54 8.30
N PHE A 19 -15.82 14.90 8.66
CA PHE A 19 -14.64 14.43 7.96
C PHE A 19 -14.51 12.91 7.99
N ASN A 20 -14.83 12.28 9.12
CA ASN A 20 -14.76 10.82 9.24
C ASN A 20 -15.82 10.09 8.40
N LYS A 21 -17.00 10.70 8.21
CA LYS A 21 -18.13 10.13 7.44
C LYS A 21 -18.09 10.45 5.94
N LYS A 22 -17.77 11.69 5.59
CA LYS A 22 -17.82 12.19 4.20
C LYS A 22 -16.45 12.15 3.50
N GLY A 23 -15.39 11.90 4.25
CA GLY A 23 -14.02 12.03 3.77
C GLY A 23 -13.54 13.47 3.63
N PHE A 24 -12.25 13.65 3.39
CA PHE A 24 -11.58 14.95 3.25
C PHE A 24 -11.98 15.67 1.97
N ALA A 25 -12.08 14.95 0.86
CA ALA A 25 -12.52 15.50 -0.41
C ALA A 25 -14.02 15.86 -0.36
N GLY A 26 -14.86 14.97 0.18
CA GLY A 26 -16.31 15.11 0.26
C GLY A 26 -16.80 16.13 1.31
N THR A 27 -15.96 16.51 2.27
CA THR A 27 -16.31 17.57 3.23
C THR A 27 -16.10 18.96 2.62
N SER A 28 -17.19 19.71 2.49
CA SER A 28 -17.17 21.07 1.97
C SER A 28 -17.02 22.11 3.08
N LEU A 29 -16.68 23.34 2.70
CA LEU A 29 -16.72 24.47 3.62
C LEU A 29 -18.12 24.70 4.19
N ASN A 30 -19.17 24.48 3.38
CA ASN A 30 -20.55 24.65 3.83
C ASN A 30 -20.89 23.67 4.95
N ASP A 31 -20.43 22.42 4.84
CA ASP A 31 -20.57 21.42 5.90
C ASP A 31 -19.90 21.90 7.20
N MET A 32 -18.68 22.43 7.10
CA MET A 32 -17.96 22.95 8.28
C MET A 32 -18.67 24.16 8.91
N THR A 33 -19.18 25.09 8.09
CA THR A 33 -19.93 26.25 8.59
C THR A 33 -21.28 25.85 9.21
N ALA A 34 -21.97 24.85 8.64
CA ALA A 34 -23.22 24.34 9.18
C ALA A 34 -23.00 23.63 10.52
N ALA A 35 -21.93 22.84 10.64
CA ALA A 35 -21.59 22.09 11.86
C ALA A 35 -21.13 22.98 13.02
N THR A 36 -20.46 24.08 12.70
CA THR A 36 -19.87 24.99 13.70
C THR A 36 -20.73 26.21 14.00
N GLY A 37 -21.65 26.58 13.09
CA GLY A 37 -22.36 27.86 13.11
C GLY A 37 -21.46 29.07 12.84
N LEU A 38 -20.20 28.85 12.45
CA LEU A 38 -19.22 29.91 12.18
C LEU A 38 -19.23 30.32 10.72
N THR A 39 -18.84 31.56 10.44
CA THR A 39 -18.65 32.04 9.07
C THR A 39 -17.36 31.48 8.46
N LYS A 40 -17.28 31.46 7.12
CA LYS A 40 -16.06 31.12 6.36
C LYS A 40 -14.82 31.87 6.89
N GLY A 41 -14.97 33.18 7.12
CA GLY A 41 -13.88 34.02 7.61
C GLY A 41 -13.42 33.65 9.01
N SER A 42 -14.35 33.20 9.88
CA SER A 42 -13.99 32.74 11.23
C SER A 42 -13.26 31.40 11.22
N ILE A 43 -13.62 30.48 10.31
CA ILE A 43 -12.93 29.18 10.18
C ILE A 43 -11.52 29.40 9.61
N TYR A 44 -11.40 30.12 8.50
CA TYR A 44 -10.09 30.37 7.87
C TYR A 44 -9.24 31.45 8.56
N GLY A 45 -9.81 32.21 9.49
CA GLY A 45 -9.05 33.03 10.44
C GLY A 45 -8.27 32.18 11.46
N ASN A 46 -8.68 30.92 11.66
CA ASN A 46 -8.00 29.98 12.55
C ASN A 46 -7.15 28.96 11.80
N PHE A 47 -7.56 28.54 10.60
CA PHE A 47 -6.84 27.57 9.76
C PHE A 47 -6.51 28.15 8.39
N ALA A 48 -5.31 27.90 7.87
CA ALA A 48 -4.90 28.50 6.60
C ALA A 48 -5.76 28.04 5.41
N ASN A 49 -6.27 26.81 5.44
CA ASN A 49 -7.09 26.19 4.40
C ASN A 49 -7.82 24.96 4.97
N LYS A 50 -8.61 24.27 4.12
CA LYS A 50 -9.34 23.06 4.51
C LYS A 50 -8.40 21.92 4.93
N ASP A 51 -7.22 21.83 4.33
CA ASP A 51 -6.25 20.76 4.60
C ASP A 51 -5.70 20.85 6.03
N GLU A 52 -5.44 22.06 6.52
CA GLU A 52 -5.03 22.27 7.92
C GLU A 52 -6.14 21.91 8.92
N VAL A 53 -7.41 22.09 8.54
CA VAL A 53 -8.55 21.61 9.35
C VAL A 53 -8.58 20.08 9.35
N ALA A 54 -8.46 19.49 8.17
CA ALA A 54 -8.45 18.05 7.95
C ALA A 54 -7.37 17.34 8.78
N ILE A 55 -6.14 17.84 8.75
CA ILE A 55 -5.02 17.28 9.52
C ILE A 55 -5.33 17.33 11.03
N ALA A 56 -5.77 18.49 11.53
CA ALA A 56 -6.08 18.67 12.95
C ALA A 56 -7.26 17.80 13.41
N VAL A 57 -8.25 17.61 12.54
CA VAL A 57 -9.39 16.71 12.75
C VAL A 57 -8.96 15.25 12.79
N PHE A 58 -8.10 14.83 11.87
CA PHE A 58 -7.57 13.48 11.87
C PHE A 58 -6.80 13.17 13.16
N ASP A 59 -5.91 14.08 13.56
CA ASP A 59 -5.17 14.00 14.83
C ASP A 59 -6.11 13.84 16.03
N TYR A 60 -7.20 14.61 16.07
CA TYR A 60 -8.21 14.52 17.12
C TYR A 60 -8.95 13.17 17.13
N ASN A 61 -9.42 12.71 15.96
CA ASN A 61 -10.11 11.43 15.83
C ASN A 61 -9.23 10.26 16.27
N LEU A 62 -7.94 10.31 15.94
CA LEU A 62 -7.00 9.29 16.34
C LEU A 62 -6.69 9.32 17.85
N GLN A 63 -6.56 10.50 18.45
CA GLN A 63 -6.44 10.61 19.92
C GLN A 63 -7.66 10.04 20.64
N LYS A 64 -8.86 10.31 20.12
CA LYS A 64 -10.12 9.75 20.64
C LYS A 64 -10.14 8.22 20.53
N LEU A 65 -9.75 7.68 19.38
CA LEU A 65 -9.63 6.22 19.17
C LEU A 65 -8.65 5.60 20.18
N ASN A 66 -7.45 6.17 20.32
CA ASN A 66 -6.44 5.62 21.23
C ASN A 66 -6.84 5.71 22.69
N ALA A 67 -7.46 6.80 23.12
CA ALA A 67 -8.00 6.91 24.47
C ALA A 67 -9.07 5.82 24.73
N CYS A 68 -9.92 5.57 23.74
CA CYS A 68 -10.93 4.50 23.80
C CYS A 68 -10.28 3.11 23.89
N VAL A 69 -9.31 2.79 23.01
CA VAL A 69 -8.58 1.52 23.03
C VAL A 69 -7.84 1.33 24.36
N ALA A 70 -7.13 2.36 24.83
CA ALA A 70 -6.41 2.32 26.10
C ALA A 70 -7.34 2.08 27.29
N ALA A 71 -8.54 2.66 27.28
CA ALA A 71 -9.57 2.43 28.30
C ALA A 71 -10.11 0.99 28.29
N GLN A 72 -10.13 0.30 27.15
CA GLN A 72 -10.46 -1.14 27.11
C GLN A 72 -9.26 -2.00 27.53
N PHE A 73 -8.06 -1.63 27.09
CA PHE A 73 -6.81 -2.31 27.42
C PHE A 73 -6.54 -2.36 28.93
N SER A 74 -6.86 -1.27 29.64
CA SER A 74 -6.69 -1.17 31.10
C SER A 74 -7.65 -2.05 31.90
N LYS A 75 -8.77 -2.49 31.32
CA LYS A 75 -9.72 -3.42 31.95
C LYS A 75 -9.23 -4.87 31.92
N GLN A 76 -8.31 -5.20 31.01
CA GLN A 76 -7.85 -6.57 30.79
C GLN A 76 -6.63 -6.93 31.64
N LYS A 77 -6.60 -8.16 32.14
CA LYS A 77 -5.58 -8.64 33.08
C LYS A 77 -4.44 -9.39 32.41
N THR A 78 -4.73 -10.18 31.38
CA THR A 78 -3.71 -11.03 30.72
C THR A 78 -3.23 -10.41 29.40
N ALA A 79 -2.02 -10.78 28.96
CA ALA A 79 -1.49 -10.34 27.67
C ALA A 79 -2.35 -10.82 26.49
N LYS A 80 -2.89 -12.04 26.58
CA LYS A 80 -3.84 -12.58 25.59
C LYS A 80 -5.10 -11.71 25.53
N ASP A 81 -5.74 -11.42 26.65
CA ASP A 81 -6.98 -10.64 26.67
C ASP A 81 -6.76 -9.22 26.20
N LYS A 82 -5.61 -8.64 26.55
CA LYS A 82 -5.13 -7.36 26.02
C LYS A 82 -4.95 -7.38 24.50
N LEU A 83 -4.37 -8.43 23.92
CA LEU A 83 -4.31 -8.59 22.46
C LEU A 83 -5.70 -8.75 21.85
N MET A 84 -6.58 -9.50 22.51
CA MET A 84 -7.97 -9.67 22.09
C MET A 84 -8.77 -8.37 22.14
N VAL A 85 -8.35 -7.34 22.90
CA VAL A 85 -8.95 -6.00 22.81
C VAL A 85 -8.89 -5.49 21.38
N TYR A 86 -7.79 -5.66 20.63
CA TYR A 86 -7.75 -5.19 19.25
C TYR A 86 -8.72 -5.94 18.33
N VAL A 87 -8.92 -7.25 18.55
CA VAL A 87 -9.81 -8.09 17.74
C VAL A 87 -11.28 -7.83 18.11
N ASN A 88 -11.61 -7.87 19.40
CA ASN A 88 -12.96 -7.65 19.92
C ASN A 88 -13.39 -6.18 19.81
N ASN A 89 -12.44 -5.23 19.83
CA ASN A 89 -12.72 -3.81 19.59
C ASN A 89 -13.35 -3.58 18.22
N TYR A 90 -13.02 -4.38 17.20
CA TYR A 90 -13.63 -4.21 15.87
C TYR A 90 -15.14 -4.52 15.87
N GLU A 91 -15.64 -5.38 16.77
CA GLU A 91 -17.07 -5.71 16.84
C GLU A 91 -17.85 -4.78 17.79
N GLU A 92 -17.28 -4.42 18.95
CA GLU A 92 -17.98 -3.65 19.99
C GLU A 92 -17.76 -2.13 19.92
N ILE A 93 -16.59 -1.64 19.49
CA ILE A 93 -16.29 -0.19 19.45
C ILE A 93 -16.96 0.48 18.24
N PHE A 94 -17.02 -0.18 17.08
CA PHE A 94 -17.71 0.37 15.91
C PHE A 94 -19.24 0.37 16.06
N ASN A 95 -19.77 -0.36 17.04
CA ASN A 95 -21.18 -0.32 17.42
C ASN A 95 -21.46 0.56 18.65
N SER A 96 -20.45 1.20 19.26
CA SER A 96 -20.63 1.98 20.50
C SER A 96 -19.85 3.30 20.52
N SER A 97 -19.94 4.01 21.66
CA SER A 97 -19.60 5.41 21.98
C SER A 97 -18.28 6.04 21.47
N CYS A 98 -17.42 5.28 20.78
CA CYS A 98 -16.21 5.80 20.16
C CYS A 98 -16.41 6.12 18.68
N ASP A 99 -17.55 5.74 18.11
CA ASP A 99 -17.87 5.93 16.70
C ASP A 99 -18.70 7.20 16.43
N ASP A 100 -18.26 7.94 15.42
CA ASP A 100 -19.08 8.87 14.67
C ASP A 100 -18.62 8.89 13.19
N GLY A 101 -18.58 7.72 12.53
CA GLY A 101 -18.28 7.55 11.11
C GLY A 101 -17.38 6.37 10.68
N GLY A 102 -17.14 5.37 11.52
CA GLY A 102 -16.23 4.25 11.30
C GLY A 102 -14.80 4.50 11.77
N CYS A 103 -13.87 3.63 11.34
CA CYS A 103 -12.46 3.68 11.73
C CYS A 103 -11.76 4.88 11.08
N PRO A 104 -11.30 5.89 11.84
CA PRO A 104 -10.66 7.05 11.24
C PRO A 104 -9.34 6.71 10.55
N ILE A 105 -8.63 5.69 11.01
CA ILE A 105 -7.39 5.23 10.37
C ILE A 105 -7.70 4.62 9.00
N LEU A 106 -8.68 3.70 8.94
CA LEU A 106 -9.06 3.03 7.70
C LEU A 106 -9.67 4.01 6.70
N ASN A 107 -10.60 4.86 7.15
CA ASN A 107 -11.26 5.85 6.30
C ASN A 107 -10.24 6.82 5.73
N THR A 108 -9.30 7.30 6.55
CA THR A 108 -8.26 8.23 6.09
C THR A 108 -7.22 7.57 5.20
N ALA A 109 -6.84 6.31 5.47
CA ALA A 109 -5.95 5.55 4.60
C ALA A 109 -6.57 5.34 3.21
N THR A 110 -7.88 5.05 3.19
CA THR A 110 -8.66 4.90 1.96
C THR A 110 -8.74 6.22 1.18
N ASP A 111 -9.08 7.32 1.86
CA ASP A 111 -9.14 8.65 1.25
C ASP A 111 -7.78 9.10 0.68
N ALA A 112 -6.69 8.77 1.37
CA ALA A 112 -5.33 9.16 0.99
C ALA A 112 -4.79 8.37 -0.22
N ASP A 113 -5.28 7.16 -0.46
CA ASP A 113 -4.89 6.32 -1.61
C ASP A 113 -5.44 6.91 -2.93
N ASP A 114 -6.70 7.36 -2.90
CA ASP A 114 -7.40 7.84 -4.10
C ASP A 114 -7.07 9.30 -4.44
N THR A 115 -6.70 10.14 -3.48
CA THR A 115 -6.52 11.57 -3.72
C THR A 115 -5.08 12.03 -3.52
N CYS A 116 -4.29 11.95 -4.60
CA CYS A 116 -2.87 12.35 -4.64
C CYS A 116 -2.61 13.84 -4.27
N THR A 117 -3.67 14.64 -4.07
CA THR A 117 -3.62 16.04 -3.64
C THR A 117 -3.28 16.22 -2.16
N TYR A 118 -3.45 15.20 -1.31
CA TYR A 118 -3.25 15.29 0.14
C TYR A 118 -1.93 14.67 0.63
N LYS A 119 -0.82 14.87 -0.11
CA LYS A 119 0.52 14.44 0.33
C LYS A 119 0.86 14.83 1.76
N ARG A 120 0.34 15.97 2.27
CA ARG A 120 0.51 16.39 3.67
C ARG A 120 -0.31 15.56 4.66
N VAL A 121 -1.51 15.10 4.31
CA VAL A 121 -2.31 14.21 5.16
C VAL A 121 -1.70 12.82 5.16
N PHE A 122 -1.21 12.32 4.02
CA PHE A 122 -0.44 11.07 3.95
C PHE A 122 0.88 11.16 4.73
N GLN A 123 1.59 12.27 4.63
CA GLN A 123 2.81 12.51 5.41
C GLN A 123 2.49 12.65 6.91
N ALA A 124 1.39 13.32 7.28
CA ALA A 124 0.90 13.35 8.65
C ALA A 124 0.50 11.95 9.13
N LEU A 125 -0.18 11.14 8.31
CA LEU A 125 -0.48 9.73 8.61
C LEU A 125 0.79 8.94 8.90
N CYS A 126 1.82 9.08 8.06
CA CYS A 126 3.12 8.44 8.28
C CYS A 126 3.81 8.97 9.55
N GLU A 127 3.87 10.29 9.76
CA GLU A 127 4.47 10.92 10.95
C GLU A 127 3.73 10.54 12.24
N ILE A 128 2.41 10.39 12.16
CA ILE A 128 1.53 9.98 13.25
C ILE A 128 1.70 8.48 13.53
N PHE A 129 1.72 7.61 12.51
CA PHE A 129 2.07 6.21 12.67
C PHE A 129 3.45 6.07 13.35
N LEU A 130 4.44 6.85 12.91
CA LEU A 130 5.77 6.92 13.51
C LEU A 130 5.75 7.49 14.95
N LYS A 131 4.85 8.44 15.25
CA LYS A 131 4.61 8.99 16.59
C LYS A 131 3.99 7.97 17.55
N TYR A 132 3.17 7.04 17.06
CA TYR A 132 2.62 5.90 17.82
C TYR A 132 3.60 4.73 17.99
N PHE A 133 4.69 4.71 17.21
CA PHE A 133 5.87 3.90 17.48
C PHE A 133 6.76 4.46 18.60
N SER A 134 6.27 5.45 19.39
CA SER A 134 6.93 5.82 20.65
C SER A 134 6.76 4.69 21.67
N VAL A 135 7.84 3.93 21.85
CA VAL A 135 7.89 2.84 22.82
C VAL A 135 7.98 3.45 24.22
N ASN A 136 6.99 3.15 25.07
CA ASN A 136 7.04 3.51 26.48
C ASN A 136 7.86 2.45 27.21
N PHE A 137 8.84 2.90 28.00
CA PHE A 137 9.62 2.03 28.89
C PHE A 137 9.35 2.43 30.33
N SER A 138 9.20 1.45 31.21
CA SER A 138 9.22 1.69 32.65
C SER A 138 10.61 2.10 33.11
N ALA A 139 10.69 2.86 34.21
CA ALA A 139 11.98 3.25 34.80
C ALA A 139 12.84 2.03 35.20
N VAL A 140 12.21 0.89 35.50
CA VAL A 140 12.89 -0.37 35.79
C VAL A 140 13.57 -0.95 34.54
N GLU A 141 12.87 -0.98 33.41
CA GLU A 141 13.40 -1.47 32.13
C GLU A 141 14.57 -0.61 31.61
N LEU A 142 14.56 0.68 31.92
CA LEU A 142 15.61 1.62 31.53
C LEU A 142 16.84 1.61 32.46
N GLY A 143 16.82 0.81 33.53
CA GLY A 143 17.92 0.74 34.52
C GLY A 143 17.97 1.93 35.48
N CYS A 144 16.89 2.72 35.60
CA CYS A 144 16.83 3.93 36.42
C CYS A 144 15.62 3.95 37.37
N ALA A 145 15.33 2.79 37.99
CA ALA A 145 14.13 2.56 38.80
C ALA A 145 13.94 3.52 39.99
N SER A 146 15.02 4.11 40.53
CA SER A 146 14.96 5.08 41.62
C SER A 146 14.50 6.48 41.19
N GLY A 147 14.24 6.70 39.90
CA GLY A 147 13.96 8.03 39.35
C GLY A 147 15.19 8.95 39.33
N THR A 148 16.37 8.41 39.63
CA THR A 148 17.66 9.10 39.67
C THR A 148 18.70 8.28 38.90
N GLY A 149 19.69 8.94 38.29
CA GLY A 149 20.73 8.30 37.49
C GLY A 149 20.47 8.29 35.98
N THR A 150 21.24 7.47 35.25
CA THR A 150 21.20 7.40 33.78
C THR A 150 20.23 6.32 33.33
N CYS A 151 19.16 6.72 32.64
CA CYS A 151 18.28 5.80 31.92
C CYS A 151 18.88 5.47 30.54
N SER A 152 18.93 4.20 30.14
CA SER A 152 19.44 3.81 28.83
C SER A 152 18.56 2.75 28.16
N VAL A 153 18.43 2.83 26.84
CA VAL A 153 17.72 1.83 26.05
C VAL A 153 18.40 1.62 24.71
N THR A 154 18.47 0.37 24.29
CA THR A 154 18.89 0.01 22.92
C THR A 154 17.64 -0.25 22.10
N PRO A 155 17.41 0.47 20.98
CA PRO A 155 16.29 0.20 20.10
C PRO A 155 16.29 -1.26 19.64
N ALA A 156 15.13 -1.92 19.67
CA ALA A 156 15.00 -3.32 19.24
C ALA A 156 15.26 -3.50 17.73
N THR A 157 15.06 -2.44 16.94
CA THR A 157 15.41 -2.41 15.52
C THR A 157 16.75 -1.67 15.36
N PRO A 158 17.76 -2.28 14.71
CA PRO A 158 19.01 -1.60 14.43
C PRO A 158 18.79 -0.30 13.63
N LEU A 159 19.49 0.77 14.01
CA LEU A 159 19.44 2.03 13.28
C LEU A 159 20.21 1.91 11.96
N ASN A 160 19.63 2.45 10.88
CA ASN A 160 20.26 2.48 9.57
C ASN A 160 21.51 3.36 9.56
N VAL A 161 22.53 2.86 8.88
CA VAL A 161 23.85 3.49 8.75
C VAL A 161 23.76 4.66 7.78
N GLY A 162 24.52 5.73 8.07
CA GLY A 162 24.52 6.96 7.27
C GLY A 162 23.24 7.78 7.41
N THR A 163 22.32 7.35 8.28
CA THR A 163 21.10 8.08 8.59
C THR A 163 21.30 8.94 9.83
N THR A 164 20.89 10.20 9.73
CA THR A 164 20.85 11.13 10.84
C THR A 164 19.53 10.98 11.59
N TYR A 165 19.60 10.58 12.85
CA TYR A 165 18.43 10.44 13.71
C TYR A 165 18.36 11.60 14.69
N ASN A 166 17.16 12.16 14.82
CA ASN A 166 16.81 13.08 15.88
C ASN A 166 16.03 12.32 16.94
N TRP A 167 16.45 12.42 18.20
CA TRP A 167 15.74 11.79 19.30
C TRP A 167 15.63 12.72 20.50
N ASN A 168 14.53 12.58 21.24
CA ASN A 168 14.28 13.25 22.51
C ASN A 168 13.52 12.30 23.44
N VAL A 169 13.48 12.64 24.72
CA VAL A 169 12.80 11.84 25.75
C VAL A 169 11.81 12.71 26.52
N LYS A 170 10.74 12.08 27.00
CA LYS A 170 9.77 12.65 27.93
C LYS A 170 9.62 11.71 29.11
N ALA A 171 9.62 12.26 30.32
CA ALA A 171 9.19 11.51 31.50
C ALA A 171 7.66 11.48 31.54
N ASN A 172 7.06 10.45 32.13
CA ASN A 172 5.64 10.42 32.42
C ASN A 172 5.34 9.88 33.82
N ASN A 173 4.14 10.20 34.29
CA ASN A 173 3.55 9.61 35.49
C ASN A 173 2.03 9.45 35.26
N SER A 174 1.29 9.13 36.32
CA SER A 174 -0.18 8.95 36.27
C SER A 174 -0.97 10.21 35.87
N VAL A 175 -0.35 11.40 35.90
CA VAL A 175 -0.98 12.69 35.56
C VAL A 175 -0.70 13.08 34.11
N GLY A 176 0.45 12.70 33.56
CA GLY A 176 0.78 12.96 32.16
C GLY A 176 2.28 12.96 31.87
N PHE A 177 2.65 13.53 30.73
CA PHE A 177 4.02 13.63 30.25
C PHE A 177 4.65 14.98 30.61
N SER A 178 5.97 14.98 30.80
CA SER A 178 6.78 16.19 30.88
C SER A 178 6.92 16.88 29.51
N ALA A 179 7.50 18.08 29.52
CA ALA A 179 8.10 18.65 28.31
C ALA A 179 9.17 17.70 27.74
N ALA A 180 9.37 17.74 26.42
CA ALA A 180 10.43 16.99 25.76
C ALA A 180 11.81 17.53 26.18
N SER A 181 12.80 16.65 26.26
CA SER A 181 14.20 17.06 26.26
C SER A 181 14.53 17.82 24.97
N ASN A 182 15.65 18.54 24.99
CA ASN A 182 16.28 18.98 23.75
C ASN A 182 16.53 17.77 22.84
N SER A 183 16.35 17.97 21.53
CA SER A 183 16.62 16.91 20.57
C SER A 183 18.12 16.75 20.39
N LEU A 184 18.62 15.52 20.52
CA LEU A 184 19.98 15.17 20.17
C LEU A 184 20.00 14.58 18.77
N ILE A 185 21.01 14.99 18.00
CA ILE A 185 21.24 14.53 16.64
C ILE A 185 22.37 13.50 16.71
N THR A 186 22.11 12.27 16.27
CA THR A 186 23.13 11.24 16.13
C THR A 186 23.19 10.77 14.68
N THR A 187 24.40 10.67 14.13
CA THR A 187 24.61 10.03 12.83
C THR A 187 25.24 8.67 13.09
N VAL A 188 24.56 7.61 12.65
CA VAL A 188 25.08 6.25 12.77
C VAL A 188 26.13 6.06 11.67
N ASN A 189 27.38 6.34 12.01
CA ASN A 189 28.50 6.09 11.11
C ASN A 189 29.05 4.70 11.40
N LEU A 190 29.16 3.87 10.36
CA LEU A 190 30.05 2.73 10.41
C LEU A 190 31.43 3.19 9.93
N SER A 191 32.48 2.63 10.54
CA SER A 191 33.79 2.63 9.89
C SER A 191 33.63 2.08 8.47
N PRO A 192 34.28 2.67 7.45
CA PRO A 192 34.13 2.24 6.07
C PRO A 192 34.25 0.72 5.96
N PRO A 193 33.44 0.06 5.13
CA PRO A 193 33.55 -1.38 4.93
C PRO A 193 34.94 -1.65 4.37
N ASN A 194 35.87 -2.07 5.24
CA ASN A 194 37.27 -2.37 4.91
C ASN A 194 37.34 -3.72 4.19
N ILE A 195 36.65 -3.79 3.05
CA ILE A 195 36.53 -4.96 2.19
C ILE A 195 36.82 -4.52 0.76
N VAL A 196 37.70 -5.26 0.09
CA VAL A 196 38.14 -4.99 -1.28
C VAL A 196 37.09 -5.53 -2.25
N ALA A 197 36.93 -4.86 -3.39
CA ALA A 197 36.07 -5.34 -4.47
C ALA A 197 36.48 -6.76 -4.91
N PRO A 198 35.51 -7.70 -5.08
CA PRO A 198 35.80 -9.02 -5.59
C PRO A 198 36.42 -8.98 -6.99
N THR A 199 37.17 -10.02 -7.35
CA THR A 199 37.67 -10.20 -8.73
C THR A 199 36.88 -11.30 -9.42
N THR A 200 36.17 -10.96 -10.48
CA THR A 200 35.35 -11.90 -11.26
C THR A 200 36.22 -12.87 -12.05
N ILE A 201 35.79 -14.13 -12.14
CA ILE A 201 36.52 -15.21 -12.83
C ILE A 201 35.75 -15.65 -14.08
N SER A 202 34.55 -16.23 -13.90
CA SER A 202 33.73 -16.79 -14.99
C SER A 202 32.23 -16.65 -14.68
N PRO A 203 31.32 -16.68 -15.66
CA PRO A 203 31.55 -16.86 -17.09
C PRO A 203 32.07 -15.57 -17.76
N SER A 204 32.74 -15.72 -18.91
CA SER A 204 33.10 -14.60 -19.78
C SER A 204 33.21 -15.06 -21.23
N GLY A 205 32.96 -14.14 -22.15
CA GLY A 205 32.95 -14.44 -23.57
C GLY A 205 31.79 -15.33 -23.97
N SER A 206 31.98 -16.14 -25.00
CA SER A 206 30.93 -16.96 -25.58
C SER A 206 30.87 -18.34 -24.91
N ILE A 207 29.70 -18.75 -24.42
CA ILE A 207 29.49 -20.02 -23.70
C ILE A 207 28.32 -20.82 -24.29
N ASN A 208 28.28 -22.13 -24.07
CA ASN A 208 27.21 -23.01 -24.57
C ASN A 208 26.25 -23.49 -23.45
N ALA A 209 26.16 -22.74 -22.34
CA ALA A 209 25.35 -23.10 -21.19
C ALA A 209 24.42 -21.92 -20.82
N VAL A 210 23.12 -22.19 -20.71
CA VAL A 210 22.11 -21.20 -20.30
C VAL A 210 22.07 -20.98 -18.79
N ASN A 211 22.67 -21.87 -17.99
CA ASN A 211 22.77 -21.70 -16.53
C ASN A 211 24.20 -21.93 -16.03
N PRO A 212 25.17 -21.08 -16.43
CA PRO A 212 26.56 -21.24 -16.00
C PRO A 212 26.71 -20.84 -14.52
N PRO A 213 27.65 -21.45 -13.79
CA PRO A 213 28.06 -20.93 -12.49
C PRO A 213 28.78 -19.58 -12.68
N PHE A 214 28.43 -18.60 -11.87
CA PHE A 214 29.11 -17.31 -11.76
C PHE A 214 30.11 -17.39 -10.61
N THR A 215 31.40 -17.23 -10.92
CA THR A 215 32.49 -17.43 -9.97
C THR A 215 33.39 -16.21 -9.83
N TRP A 216 33.85 -15.96 -8.60
CA TRP A 216 34.76 -14.85 -8.27
C TRP A 216 35.66 -15.20 -7.08
N ASN A 217 36.77 -14.49 -6.93
CA ASN A 217 37.64 -14.60 -5.76
C ASN A 217 36.96 -13.97 -4.55
N ALA A 218 36.98 -14.68 -3.42
CA ALA A 218 36.46 -14.17 -2.15
C ALA A 218 37.25 -12.94 -1.67
N SER A 219 36.53 -11.99 -1.05
CA SER A 219 37.11 -10.82 -0.39
C SER A 219 37.23 -11.08 1.11
N ALA A 220 38.42 -10.84 1.67
CA ALA A 220 38.65 -10.93 3.10
C ALA A 220 37.69 -10.00 3.88
N GLY A 221 37.07 -10.51 4.94
CA GLY A 221 36.11 -9.76 5.77
C GLY A 221 34.69 -9.63 5.19
N ALA A 222 34.41 -10.24 4.03
CA ALA A 222 33.06 -10.31 3.48
C ALA A 222 32.25 -11.44 4.13
N THR A 223 31.01 -11.15 4.55
CA THR A 223 30.05 -12.15 5.04
C THR A 223 28.99 -12.50 3.99
N GLY A 224 28.92 -11.76 2.89
CA GLY A 224 28.03 -12.03 1.76
C GLY A 224 28.45 -11.30 0.49
N TYR A 225 27.70 -11.52 -0.58
CA TYR A 225 27.96 -10.92 -1.89
C TYR A 225 26.65 -10.60 -2.62
N LEU A 226 26.64 -9.48 -3.36
CA LEU A 226 25.56 -9.12 -4.29
C LEU A 226 26.03 -9.42 -5.71
N LEU A 227 25.44 -10.42 -6.37
CA LEU A 227 25.62 -10.68 -7.80
C LEU A 227 24.63 -9.84 -8.60
N SER A 228 25.09 -9.13 -9.63
CA SER A 228 24.24 -8.36 -10.54
C SER A 228 24.58 -8.71 -11.99
N ILE A 229 23.55 -9.00 -12.78
CA ILE A 229 23.60 -9.30 -14.20
C ILE A 229 22.69 -8.31 -14.91
N THR A 230 23.17 -7.68 -15.98
CA THR A 230 22.46 -6.65 -16.74
C THR A 230 22.50 -6.92 -18.23
N THR A 231 21.54 -6.36 -18.95
CA THR A 231 21.54 -6.26 -20.42
C THR A 231 21.56 -4.77 -20.78
N GLY A 232 22.72 -4.27 -21.22
CA GLY A 232 22.94 -2.83 -21.32
C GLY A 232 22.74 -2.13 -19.96
N ALA A 233 21.82 -1.17 -19.90
CA ALA A 233 21.48 -0.43 -18.68
C ALA A 233 20.39 -1.11 -17.82
N THR A 234 19.77 -2.17 -18.30
CA THR A 234 18.63 -2.83 -17.65
C THR A 234 19.11 -3.96 -16.74
N ALA A 235 18.64 -3.97 -15.49
CA ALA A 235 18.89 -5.09 -14.58
C ALA A 235 18.16 -6.35 -15.08
N TYR A 236 18.92 -7.42 -15.29
CA TYR A 236 18.38 -8.74 -15.64
C TYR A 236 18.20 -9.59 -14.39
N PHE A 237 19.23 -9.66 -13.53
CA PHE A 237 19.19 -10.42 -12.28
C PHE A 237 20.00 -9.69 -11.20
N ALA A 238 19.49 -9.67 -9.96
CA ALA A 238 20.25 -9.21 -8.81
C ALA A 238 19.85 -9.99 -7.56
N ALA A 239 20.81 -10.59 -6.85
CA ALA A 239 20.54 -11.34 -5.63
C ALA A 239 21.70 -11.27 -4.64
N ASN A 240 21.36 -11.23 -3.35
CA ASN A 240 22.30 -11.35 -2.24
C ASN A 240 22.48 -12.82 -1.88
N TYR A 241 23.72 -13.20 -1.61
CA TYR A 241 24.10 -14.53 -1.13
C TYR A 241 24.99 -14.39 0.10
N SER A 242 24.84 -15.29 1.08
CA SER A 242 25.83 -15.41 2.15
C SER A 242 27.12 -16.07 1.62
N ALA A 243 28.26 -15.75 2.23
CA ALA A 243 29.53 -16.37 1.87
C ALA A 243 29.52 -17.90 2.10
N GLY A 244 28.70 -18.39 3.03
CA GLY A 244 28.49 -19.82 3.29
C GLY A 244 27.80 -20.54 2.14
N GLU A 245 26.69 -20.00 1.63
CA GLU A 245 25.95 -20.57 0.50
C GLU A 245 26.80 -20.66 -0.77
N LEU A 246 27.75 -19.74 -0.93
CA LEU A 246 28.65 -19.67 -2.09
C LEU A 246 29.90 -20.56 -1.98
N GLY A 247 30.08 -21.25 -0.84
CA GLY A 247 31.24 -22.09 -0.59
C GLY A 247 32.54 -21.35 -0.25
N CYS A 248 32.46 -20.06 0.15
CA CYS A 248 33.63 -19.21 0.37
C CYS A 248 33.61 -18.46 1.72
N ALA A 249 33.02 -19.06 2.76
CA ALA A 249 32.87 -18.47 4.09
C ALA A 249 34.19 -18.13 4.80
N SER A 250 35.31 -18.73 4.40
CA SER A 250 36.64 -18.42 4.96
C SER A 250 37.18 -17.05 4.54
N GLY A 251 36.47 -16.32 3.65
CA GLY A 251 36.96 -15.06 3.09
C GLY A 251 38.14 -15.25 2.13
N SER A 252 38.35 -16.47 1.66
CA SER A 252 39.41 -16.89 0.74
C SER A 252 38.87 -17.97 -0.21
N GLY A 253 39.56 -18.18 -1.35
CA GLY A 253 39.13 -19.14 -2.36
C GLY A 253 38.10 -18.59 -3.35
N ILE A 254 37.36 -19.49 -4.00
CA ILE A 254 36.41 -19.15 -5.07
C ILE A 254 34.99 -19.26 -4.53
N CYS A 255 34.23 -18.17 -4.67
CA CYS A 255 32.79 -18.16 -4.49
C CYS A 255 32.11 -18.58 -5.79
N SER A 256 31.03 -19.38 -5.72
CA SER A 256 30.25 -19.80 -6.90
C SER A 256 28.75 -19.64 -6.66
N ALA A 257 28.09 -18.90 -7.54
CA ALA A 257 26.63 -18.75 -7.55
C ALA A 257 26.03 -19.40 -8.79
N ASN A 258 24.89 -20.08 -8.62
CA ASN A 258 24.11 -20.64 -9.71
C ASN A 258 22.73 -19.98 -9.69
N PRO A 259 22.54 -18.86 -10.42
CA PRO A 259 21.24 -18.20 -10.50
C PRO A 259 20.15 -19.19 -10.96
N THR A 260 18.93 -18.98 -10.47
CA THR A 260 17.77 -19.79 -10.89
C THR A 260 17.18 -19.35 -12.22
N MET A 261 17.59 -18.18 -12.72
CA MET A 261 17.08 -17.60 -13.96
C MET A 261 18.04 -17.87 -15.13
N PRO A 262 17.67 -18.70 -16.12
CA PRO A 262 18.54 -19.06 -17.23
C PRO A 262 18.78 -17.89 -18.19
N LEU A 263 20.03 -17.70 -18.61
CA LEU A 263 20.44 -16.75 -19.64
C LEU A 263 19.83 -17.10 -21.01
N VAL A 264 19.47 -16.07 -21.77
CA VAL A 264 18.89 -16.21 -23.12
C VAL A 264 20.01 -16.25 -24.16
N ALA A 265 19.92 -17.20 -25.10
CA ALA A 265 20.85 -17.33 -26.21
C ALA A 265 20.87 -16.07 -27.10
N GLY A 266 22.06 -15.66 -27.54
CA GLY A 266 22.28 -14.49 -28.38
C GLY A 266 22.24 -13.14 -27.66
N VAL A 267 21.93 -13.10 -26.36
CA VAL A 267 21.94 -11.88 -25.56
C VAL A 267 23.31 -11.67 -24.90
N ASN A 268 23.82 -10.44 -24.98
CA ASN A 268 25.05 -10.04 -24.30
C ASN A 268 24.72 -9.52 -22.89
N TYR A 269 25.20 -10.23 -21.90
CA TYR A 269 25.05 -9.88 -20.49
C TYR A 269 26.35 -9.31 -19.95
N SER A 270 26.24 -8.26 -19.15
CA SER A 270 27.32 -7.78 -18.30
C SER A 270 27.02 -8.13 -16.86
N TRP A 271 28.01 -8.58 -16.11
CA TRP A 271 27.80 -8.95 -14.70
C TRP A 271 28.96 -8.50 -13.82
N SER A 272 28.63 -8.21 -12.56
CA SER A 272 29.57 -7.78 -11.53
C SER A 272 29.12 -8.26 -10.16
N VAL A 273 30.03 -8.19 -9.19
CA VAL A 273 29.79 -8.62 -7.81
C VAL A 273 30.30 -7.55 -6.84
N LYS A 274 29.53 -7.31 -5.77
CA LYS A 274 29.99 -6.55 -4.59
C LYS A 274 30.16 -7.49 -3.41
N ALA A 275 31.21 -7.30 -2.62
CA ALA A 275 31.32 -7.93 -1.30
C ALA A 275 30.48 -7.15 -0.28
N LEU A 276 29.90 -7.85 0.69
CA LEU A 276 29.03 -7.30 1.72
C LEU A 276 29.52 -7.75 3.09
N ASN A 277 29.41 -6.87 4.08
CA ASN A 277 29.49 -7.23 5.49
C ASN A 277 28.54 -6.35 6.32
N THR A 278 28.59 -6.49 7.65
CA THR A 278 27.81 -5.64 8.56
C THR A 278 28.15 -4.15 8.42
N ALA A 279 29.34 -3.83 7.90
CA ALA A 279 29.79 -2.45 7.70
C ALA A 279 29.28 -1.82 6.37
N GLY A 280 28.74 -2.61 5.44
CA GLY A 280 28.26 -2.15 4.13
C GLY A 280 28.81 -2.96 2.96
N SER A 281 28.87 -2.34 1.77
CA SER A 281 29.32 -2.98 0.54
C SER A 281 30.66 -2.44 0.04
N SER A 282 31.48 -3.29 -0.59
CA SER A 282 32.62 -2.86 -1.38
C SER A 282 32.19 -2.10 -2.65
N ALA A 283 33.16 -1.52 -3.36
CA ALA A 283 32.99 -1.20 -4.77
C ALA A 283 32.62 -2.45 -5.59
N ALA A 284 31.96 -2.26 -6.74
CA ALA A 284 31.68 -3.35 -7.66
C ALA A 284 32.99 -3.88 -8.27
N SER A 285 33.04 -5.19 -8.50
CA SER A 285 34.09 -5.80 -9.31
C SER A 285 34.14 -5.19 -10.71
N ALA A 286 35.26 -5.37 -11.40
CA ALA A 286 35.28 -5.19 -12.85
C ALA A 286 34.17 -6.06 -13.49
N SER A 287 33.40 -5.46 -14.39
CA SER A 287 32.33 -6.17 -15.09
C SER A 287 32.91 -7.16 -16.09
N LYS A 288 32.33 -8.36 -16.17
CA LYS A 288 32.59 -9.33 -17.24
C LYS A 288 31.39 -9.40 -18.16
N SER A 289 31.65 -9.60 -19.45
CA SER A 289 30.60 -9.83 -20.44
C SER A 289 30.53 -11.30 -20.81
N VAL A 290 29.32 -11.82 -20.98
CA VAL A 290 29.04 -13.19 -21.39
C VAL A 290 27.92 -13.21 -22.42
N ILE A 291 28.09 -14.02 -23.47
CA ILE A 291 27.08 -14.29 -24.49
C ILE A 291 26.85 -15.80 -24.52
N VAL A 292 25.60 -16.24 -24.40
CA VAL A 292 25.26 -17.65 -24.62
C VAL A 292 25.11 -17.87 -26.12
N ASN A 293 25.94 -18.73 -26.70
CA ASN A 293 25.83 -19.11 -28.09
C ASN A 293 24.46 -19.76 -28.34
N ALA A 294 23.88 -19.47 -29.50
CA ALA A 294 22.75 -20.24 -29.98
C ALA A 294 23.16 -21.72 -30.05
N VAL A 295 22.51 -22.57 -29.25
CA VAL A 295 22.58 -24.01 -29.45
C VAL A 295 21.95 -24.24 -30.83
N SER A 296 22.67 -24.86 -31.76
CA SER A 296 22.13 -25.11 -33.09
C SER A 296 20.94 -26.08 -33.00
N SER A 297 19.74 -25.52 -33.02
CA SER A 297 18.56 -26.13 -33.60
C SER A 297 17.89 -25.06 -34.44
N ASP A 298 17.75 -25.34 -35.73
CA ASP A 298 17.30 -24.45 -36.81
C ASP A 298 16.04 -23.62 -36.51
N ILE A 299 16.16 -22.47 -35.84
CA ILE A 299 15.15 -21.40 -35.93
C ILE A 299 15.85 -20.04 -35.91
N LYS A 300 15.85 -19.35 -37.07
CA LYS A 300 16.17 -17.92 -37.17
C LYS A 300 15.14 -17.12 -36.38
N PRO A 301 15.53 -16.15 -35.53
CA PRO A 301 14.59 -15.16 -35.04
C PRO A 301 14.24 -14.22 -36.20
N ALA A 302 13.00 -14.35 -36.69
CA ALA A 302 12.34 -13.28 -37.43
C ALA A 302 12.06 -12.11 -36.46
N PRO A 303 11.90 -10.87 -36.96
CA PRO A 303 11.56 -9.72 -36.11
C PRO A 303 10.27 -10.04 -35.34
N LEU A 304 10.24 -9.74 -34.04
CA LEU A 304 9.06 -9.99 -33.20
C LEU A 304 7.87 -9.17 -33.72
N ALA A 305 6.96 -9.86 -34.41
CA ALA A 305 5.57 -9.43 -34.51
C ALA A 305 4.93 -9.58 -33.14
N PHE A 306 4.22 -8.54 -32.72
CA PHE A 306 3.49 -8.44 -31.47
C PHE A 306 2.28 -9.40 -31.49
N ASN A 307 2.49 -10.72 -31.36
CA ASN A 307 1.39 -11.67 -31.53
C ASN A 307 1.49 -13.01 -30.77
N GLU A 308 2.27 -13.10 -29.69
CA GLU A 308 2.18 -14.27 -28.80
C GLU A 308 1.71 -13.82 -27.42
N GLN A 309 0.46 -14.18 -27.10
CA GLN A 309 -0.16 -13.95 -25.81
C GLN A 309 0.56 -14.79 -24.76
N PRO A 310 1.22 -14.19 -23.74
CA PRO A 310 1.99 -14.92 -22.74
C PRO A 310 1.13 -15.87 -21.87
N PHE A 311 -0.20 -15.79 -21.98
CA PHE A 311 -1.16 -16.61 -21.25
C PHE A 311 -1.94 -17.59 -22.14
N GLY A 312 -1.67 -17.62 -23.46
CA GLY A 312 -2.56 -18.24 -24.44
C GLY A 312 -3.92 -17.53 -24.52
N GLU A 313 -4.86 -18.05 -25.32
CA GLU A 313 -6.23 -17.53 -25.32
C GLU A 313 -6.86 -17.75 -23.93
N LEU A 314 -7.26 -16.66 -23.26
CA LEU A 314 -8.02 -16.75 -22.02
C LEU A 314 -9.35 -17.45 -22.29
N GLN A 315 -9.66 -18.48 -21.51
CA GLN A 315 -10.94 -19.15 -21.61
C GLN A 315 -12.02 -18.32 -20.92
N LEU A 316 -13.11 -18.05 -21.63
CA LEU A 316 -14.29 -17.42 -21.06
C LEU A 316 -14.92 -18.36 -20.02
N VAL A 317 -14.81 -18.01 -18.74
CA VAL A 317 -15.31 -18.83 -17.63
C VAL A 317 -16.79 -18.58 -17.35
N ASP A 318 -17.23 -17.33 -17.47
CA ASP A 318 -18.61 -16.94 -17.21
C ASP A 318 -19.02 -15.69 -18.00
N THR A 319 -20.32 -15.49 -18.18
CA THR A 319 -20.88 -14.30 -18.83
C THR A 319 -22.19 -13.95 -18.15
N ILE A 320 -22.35 -12.68 -17.78
CA ILE A 320 -23.54 -12.16 -17.13
C ILE A 320 -24.17 -11.11 -18.05
N ASP A 321 -25.30 -11.46 -18.62
CA ASP A 321 -26.15 -10.49 -19.31
C ASP A 321 -27.03 -9.79 -18.27
N THR A 322 -26.67 -8.56 -17.94
CA THR A 322 -27.36 -7.76 -16.91
C THR A 322 -28.83 -7.47 -17.26
N ALA A 323 -29.22 -7.54 -18.53
CA ALA A 323 -30.59 -7.33 -18.96
C ALA A 323 -31.50 -8.53 -18.72
N THR A 324 -30.94 -9.74 -18.69
CA THR A 324 -31.72 -10.98 -18.55
C THR A 324 -31.51 -11.64 -17.19
N GLN A 325 -30.32 -11.54 -16.61
CA GLN A 325 -30.02 -12.05 -15.29
C GLN A 325 -30.49 -11.05 -14.21
N ALA A 326 -31.19 -11.57 -13.20
CA ALA A 326 -31.52 -10.79 -12.02
C ALA A 326 -30.28 -10.68 -11.11
N PRO A 327 -30.08 -9.54 -10.44
CA PRO A 327 -29.05 -9.43 -9.43
C PRO A 327 -29.28 -10.47 -8.32
N TRP A 328 -28.19 -10.98 -7.77
CA TRP A 328 -28.22 -11.91 -6.65
C TRP A 328 -28.63 -11.22 -5.34
N GLU A 329 -28.30 -9.93 -5.22
CA GLU A 329 -28.64 -9.10 -4.07
C GLU A 329 -28.97 -7.67 -4.52
N GLU A 330 -29.91 -7.03 -3.82
CA GLU A 330 -30.24 -5.63 -3.97
C GLU A 330 -30.50 -5.00 -2.60
N ASP A 331 -30.13 -3.73 -2.45
CA ASP A 331 -30.56 -2.88 -1.33
C ASP A 331 -31.02 -1.53 -1.89
N VAL A 332 -32.18 -0.98 -1.52
CA VAL A 332 -33.33 -1.70 -0.93
C VAL A 332 -33.80 -2.84 -1.85
N ALA A 333 -34.86 -3.59 -1.56
CA ALA A 333 -35.35 -4.61 -2.51
C ALA A 333 -36.02 -3.96 -3.74
N GLY A 334 -35.72 -4.44 -4.96
CA GLY A 334 -36.29 -3.95 -6.23
C GLY A 334 -35.86 -2.57 -6.80
N PRO A 335 -34.65 -2.02 -6.53
CA PRO A 335 -34.21 -0.70 -6.97
C PRO A 335 -33.68 -0.70 -8.41
N SER A 336 -33.38 -1.88 -8.96
CA SER A 336 -32.90 -2.02 -10.33
C SER A 336 -34.04 -2.30 -11.30
N ASN A 337 -33.87 -1.87 -12.54
CA ASN A 337 -34.80 -2.14 -13.61
C ASN A 337 -34.06 -2.22 -14.96
N VAL A 338 -34.59 -2.97 -15.90
CA VAL A 338 -34.03 -3.07 -17.25
C VAL A 338 -34.58 -1.94 -18.10
N GLN A 339 -33.69 -1.16 -18.72
CA GLN A 339 -34.02 -0.09 -19.66
C GLN A 339 -33.34 -0.32 -21.00
N THR A 340 -33.80 0.38 -22.03
CA THR A 340 -33.11 0.40 -23.32
C THR A 340 -32.19 1.62 -23.35
N LEU A 341 -30.87 1.38 -23.38
CA LEU A 341 -29.83 2.39 -23.48
C LEU A 341 -29.17 2.27 -24.85
N LEU A 342 -29.16 3.36 -25.62
CA LEU A 342 -28.60 3.43 -26.98
C LEU A 342 -28.95 2.22 -27.88
N GLY A 343 -30.20 1.71 -27.78
CA GLY A 343 -30.70 0.62 -28.61
C GLY A 343 -30.45 -0.81 -28.09
N GLN A 344 -29.78 -0.99 -26.96
CA GLN A 344 -29.63 -2.28 -26.29
C GLN A 344 -30.27 -2.28 -24.90
N LYS A 345 -30.67 -3.45 -24.41
CA LYS A 345 -31.20 -3.57 -23.05
C LYS A 345 -30.04 -3.64 -22.05
N ALA A 346 -30.14 -2.87 -20.98
CA ALA A 346 -29.20 -2.87 -19.87
C ALA A 346 -29.96 -2.65 -18.56
N ARG A 347 -29.48 -3.23 -17.45
CA ARG A 347 -30.07 -2.98 -16.14
C ARG A 347 -29.43 -1.77 -15.48
N THR A 348 -30.27 -0.87 -15.01
CA THR A 348 -29.90 0.39 -14.34
C THR A 348 -30.53 0.44 -12.95
N LEU A 349 -29.99 1.24 -12.04
CA LEU A 349 -30.76 1.68 -10.87
C LEU A 349 -31.62 2.89 -11.26
N ALA A 350 -32.86 2.94 -10.79
CA ALA A 350 -33.79 4.02 -11.12
C ALA A 350 -33.25 5.39 -10.66
N PRO A 351 -33.19 6.41 -11.54
CA PRO A 351 -32.84 7.77 -11.13
C PRO A 351 -33.98 8.38 -10.29
N GLY A 352 -33.63 9.05 -9.19
CA GLY A 352 -34.58 9.81 -8.38
C GLY A 352 -34.89 9.18 -7.02
N LEU A 353 -34.14 9.63 -6.02
CA LEU A 353 -34.62 10.04 -4.69
C LEU A 353 -33.44 10.77 -4.05
N GLU A 354 -33.67 11.99 -3.54
CA GLU A 354 -32.60 12.87 -3.07
C GLU A 354 -31.68 12.20 -2.03
N PRO A 355 -30.40 12.60 -1.94
CA PRO A 355 -29.39 11.97 -1.06
C PRO A 355 -29.67 12.10 0.45
N LEU A 356 -30.78 12.73 0.85
CA LEU A 356 -30.99 13.21 2.21
C LEU A 356 -31.99 12.38 3.04
N THR A 357 -32.71 11.41 2.45
CA THR A 357 -33.71 10.63 3.22
C THR A 357 -33.79 9.13 2.95
N GLY A 358 -33.15 8.60 1.90
CA GLY A 358 -33.07 7.16 1.63
C GLY A 358 -31.60 6.77 1.42
N GLY A 359 -31.13 5.74 2.12
CA GLY A 359 -29.74 5.29 2.05
C GLY A 359 -29.26 4.87 0.66
N ALA A 360 -28.02 4.39 0.60
CA ALA A 360 -27.44 3.83 -0.61
C ALA A 360 -28.33 2.77 -1.24
N ARG A 361 -28.30 2.68 -2.58
CA ARG A 361 -28.88 1.57 -3.32
C ARG A 361 -27.80 0.83 -4.07
N PHE A 362 -27.86 -0.48 -4.09
CA PHE A 362 -26.96 -1.28 -4.89
C PHE A 362 -27.68 -2.48 -5.47
N MET A 363 -27.07 -3.07 -6.49
CA MET A 363 -27.38 -4.41 -6.96
C MET A 363 -26.06 -5.14 -7.22
N THR A 364 -26.00 -6.44 -6.94
CA THR A 364 -24.80 -7.25 -7.16
C THR A 364 -25.08 -8.48 -7.99
N TYR A 365 -24.07 -8.94 -8.72
CA TYR A 365 -24.09 -10.21 -9.43
C TYR A 365 -23.04 -11.14 -8.85
N ARG A 366 -23.37 -12.43 -8.83
CA ARG A 366 -22.44 -13.48 -8.43
C ARG A 366 -21.77 -14.06 -9.68
N ILE A 367 -20.47 -13.83 -9.83
CA ILE A 367 -19.68 -14.24 -11.00
C ILE A 367 -19.00 -15.58 -10.73
N GLY A 368 -19.02 -16.49 -11.72
CA GLY A 368 -18.25 -17.73 -11.74
C GLY A 368 -18.67 -18.78 -10.71
N ALA A 369 -19.81 -18.59 -10.03
CA ALA A 369 -20.32 -19.54 -9.05
C ALA A 369 -20.66 -20.88 -9.71
N GLY A 370 -19.99 -21.95 -9.26
CA GLY A 370 -20.15 -23.28 -9.85
C GLY A 370 -19.51 -23.44 -11.23
N LYS A 371 -18.73 -22.45 -11.71
CA LYS A 371 -18.05 -22.46 -13.01
C LYS A 371 -16.61 -22.95 -12.96
N GLY A 372 -16.20 -23.58 -11.84
CA GLY A 372 -14.87 -24.18 -11.71
C GLY A 372 -13.73 -23.18 -11.46
N LEU A 373 -14.01 -21.99 -10.91
CA LEU A 373 -12.96 -21.06 -10.50
C LEU A 373 -12.01 -21.72 -9.48
N ILE A 374 -10.73 -21.74 -9.80
CA ILE A 374 -9.64 -22.29 -8.98
C ILE A 374 -9.16 -21.23 -7.97
N PRO A 375 -9.09 -21.56 -6.66
CA PRO A 375 -8.49 -20.68 -5.65
C PRO A 375 -7.04 -20.32 -5.95
N HIS A 376 -6.62 -19.14 -5.52
CA HIS A 376 -5.28 -18.55 -5.72
C HIS A 376 -4.88 -18.28 -7.18
N GLN A 377 -5.85 -18.28 -8.10
CA GLN A 377 -5.64 -17.84 -9.48
C GLN A 377 -6.20 -16.43 -9.74
N ALA A 378 -5.64 -15.78 -10.76
CA ALA A 378 -6.12 -14.49 -11.25
C ALA A 378 -7.00 -14.69 -12.49
N TYR A 379 -8.00 -13.83 -12.64
CA TYR A 379 -8.96 -13.79 -13.73
C TYR A 379 -9.04 -12.36 -14.26
N VAL A 380 -9.47 -12.20 -15.50
CA VAL A 380 -9.80 -10.91 -16.09
C VAL A 380 -11.32 -10.79 -16.16
N LEU A 381 -11.86 -9.69 -15.66
CA LEU A 381 -13.26 -9.32 -15.83
C LEU A 381 -13.33 -8.12 -16.75
N ASP A 382 -14.08 -8.26 -17.83
CA ASP A 382 -14.42 -7.16 -18.74
C ASP A 382 -15.85 -6.72 -18.48
N ILE A 383 -16.04 -5.40 -18.32
CA ILE A 383 -17.34 -4.77 -18.13
C ILE A 383 -17.58 -3.80 -19.28
N GLU A 384 -18.65 -4.05 -20.02
CA GLU A 384 -19.09 -3.20 -21.13
C GLU A 384 -20.07 -2.14 -20.64
N TYR A 385 -19.88 -0.91 -21.12
CA TYR A 385 -20.75 0.21 -20.80
C TYR A 385 -21.43 0.74 -22.07
N PRO A 386 -22.74 1.05 -21.99
CA PRO A 386 -23.48 1.68 -23.08
C PRO A 386 -22.86 3.00 -23.54
N ASP A 387 -22.52 3.85 -22.56
CA ASP A 387 -22.23 5.27 -22.74
C ASP A 387 -20.76 5.63 -22.44
N ASP A 388 -19.92 4.62 -22.13
CA ASP A 388 -18.52 4.77 -21.71
C ASP A 388 -17.63 3.68 -22.34
N VAL A 389 -16.31 3.82 -22.20
CA VAL A 389 -15.35 2.79 -22.63
C VAL A 389 -15.43 1.55 -21.73
N PRO A 390 -15.30 0.33 -22.29
CA PRO A 390 -15.21 -0.89 -21.50
C PRO A 390 -14.06 -0.85 -20.49
N ARG A 391 -14.23 -1.53 -19.35
CA ARG A 391 -13.22 -1.63 -18.29
C ARG A 391 -12.81 -3.08 -18.12
N SER A 392 -11.51 -3.33 -18.22
CA SER A 392 -10.89 -4.61 -17.89
C SER A 392 -10.26 -4.54 -16.50
N MET A 393 -10.48 -5.56 -15.67
CA MET A 393 -9.90 -5.62 -14.32
C MET A 393 -9.38 -7.01 -13.99
N PHE A 394 -8.25 -7.05 -13.26
CA PHE A 394 -7.69 -8.29 -12.74
C PHE A 394 -8.32 -8.63 -11.39
N ILE A 395 -8.87 -9.83 -11.26
CA ILE A 395 -9.49 -10.35 -10.03
C ILE A 395 -8.68 -11.55 -9.55
N ALA A 396 -8.15 -11.48 -8.33
CA ALA A 396 -7.57 -12.64 -7.67
C ALA A 396 -8.65 -13.39 -6.88
N ASN A 397 -8.85 -14.67 -7.17
CA ASN A 397 -9.69 -15.56 -6.36
C ASN A 397 -8.91 -15.97 -5.11
N ARG A 398 -9.23 -15.41 -3.93
CA ARG A 398 -8.53 -15.77 -2.69
C ARG A 398 -9.09 -17.01 -1.98
N GLY A 399 -10.07 -17.69 -2.58
CA GLY A 399 -10.72 -18.88 -2.00
C GLY A 399 -11.70 -18.59 -0.86
N ALA A 400 -11.86 -17.33 -0.46
CA ALA A 400 -12.74 -16.89 0.63
C ALA A 400 -13.49 -15.57 0.34
N ASP A 401 -13.42 -15.06 -0.89
CA ASP A 401 -14.14 -13.82 -1.27
C ASP A 401 -15.61 -14.15 -1.55
N PHE A 402 -16.53 -13.52 -0.81
CA PHE A 402 -17.97 -13.74 -0.97
C PHE A 402 -18.67 -12.63 -1.77
N ILE A 403 -18.14 -11.41 -1.75
CA ILE A 403 -18.72 -10.24 -2.43
C ILE A 403 -17.58 -9.29 -2.88
N ARG A 404 -17.67 -8.77 -4.11
CA ARG A 404 -16.88 -7.63 -4.62
C ARG A 404 -17.86 -6.67 -5.31
N GLY A 405 -17.96 -5.43 -4.81
CA GLY A 405 -18.70 -4.35 -5.44
C GLY A 405 -17.78 -3.48 -6.30
N PHE A 406 -18.31 -2.87 -7.36
CA PHE A 406 -17.58 -1.97 -8.24
C PHE A 406 -18.42 -0.71 -8.49
N ALA A 407 -17.78 0.46 -8.55
CA ALA A 407 -18.45 1.75 -8.78
C ALA A 407 -18.22 2.21 -10.23
N THR A 408 -19.26 2.69 -10.89
CA THR A 408 -19.24 3.05 -12.31
C THR A 408 -19.67 4.50 -12.45
N GLY A 409 -18.72 5.42 -12.24
CA GLY A 409 -19.02 6.82 -11.94
C GLY A 409 -20.11 7.51 -12.79
N MET A 410 -20.97 8.26 -12.11
CA MET A 410 -21.78 9.41 -12.53
C MET A 410 -22.78 9.27 -13.70
N ALA A 411 -22.95 8.14 -14.36
CA ALA A 411 -24.03 7.94 -15.33
C ALA A 411 -24.96 6.76 -14.95
N LEU A 412 -26.25 7.07 -14.80
CA LEU A 412 -27.40 6.15 -14.71
C LEU A 412 -27.21 4.91 -13.81
N GLY A 413 -27.31 5.13 -12.50
CA GLY A 413 -27.62 4.05 -11.55
C GLY A 413 -26.65 3.87 -10.39
N ASP A 414 -25.94 4.90 -9.97
CA ASP A 414 -25.07 4.81 -8.80
C ASP A 414 -25.84 5.12 -7.51
N ALA A 415 -25.76 4.23 -6.52
CA ALA A 415 -25.86 4.67 -5.14
C ALA A 415 -24.77 4.04 -4.26
N ARG A 416 -24.11 4.93 -3.50
CA ARG A 416 -22.91 4.68 -2.71
C ARG A 416 -23.26 4.28 -1.29
N ASN A 417 -22.79 3.12 -0.83
CA ASN A 417 -22.24 3.00 0.52
C ASN A 417 -20.85 2.34 0.42
N ALA A 418 -19.85 3.01 0.95
CA ALA A 418 -18.45 2.66 0.76
C ALA A 418 -18.01 1.57 1.76
N TYR A 419 -18.01 0.31 1.32
CA TYR A 419 -17.02 -0.68 1.78
C TYR A 419 -15.99 -1.01 0.69
N SER A 420 -15.99 -0.26 -0.40
CA SER A 420 -14.96 -0.32 -1.45
C SER A 420 -14.60 1.07 -1.93
N VAL A 421 -13.30 1.33 -1.87
CA VAL A 421 -12.52 2.44 -2.41
C VAL A 421 -12.95 2.76 -3.86
N GLY A 422 -13.05 4.04 -4.19
CA GLY A 422 -13.39 4.51 -5.53
C GLY A 422 -12.30 5.47 -6.00
N THR A 423 -11.32 4.94 -6.73
CA THR A 423 -10.26 5.73 -7.36
C THR A 423 -10.82 6.70 -8.41
N VAL A 424 -10.01 7.71 -8.72
CA VAL A 424 -10.34 8.89 -9.54
C VAL A 424 -10.45 8.54 -11.02
N GLU A 425 -11.65 8.25 -11.51
CA GLU A 425 -12.00 8.43 -12.94
C GLU A 425 -13.32 9.21 -13.04
N SER A 426 -13.25 10.49 -12.71
CA SER A 426 -14.25 11.48 -13.10
C SER A 426 -13.56 12.81 -13.36
N LEU A 427 -12.63 12.78 -14.32
CA LEU A 427 -12.19 13.99 -15.01
C LEU A 427 -12.64 13.85 -16.46
N SER A 428 -13.85 14.36 -16.72
CA SER A 428 -14.30 14.85 -18.03
C SER A 428 -14.00 13.93 -19.23
N TYR A 429 -14.69 12.79 -19.35
CA TYR A 429 -14.62 11.96 -20.56
C TYR A 429 -15.77 12.29 -21.54
N PRO A 430 -15.50 12.30 -22.86
CA PRO A 430 -16.52 12.55 -23.87
C PRO A 430 -17.50 11.38 -23.94
N GLN A 431 -18.78 11.64 -23.68
CA GLN A 431 -19.89 10.72 -23.92
C GLN A 431 -19.97 10.46 -25.42
N THR A 432 -19.54 9.28 -25.85
CA THR A 432 -19.43 8.98 -27.28
C THR A 432 -20.79 8.79 -27.96
N GLN A 433 -21.87 8.63 -27.17
CA GLN A 433 -23.24 8.35 -27.62
C GLN A 433 -23.36 7.13 -28.55
N THR A 434 -22.39 6.22 -28.49
CA THR A 434 -22.30 5.01 -29.31
C THR A 434 -21.82 3.85 -28.45
N TRP A 435 -22.46 2.68 -28.58
CA TRP A 435 -21.94 1.44 -28.00
C TRP A 435 -20.58 1.11 -28.61
N LYS A 436 -19.59 0.87 -27.77
CA LYS A 436 -18.26 0.46 -28.21
C LYS A 436 -17.90 -0.89 -27.62
N HIS A 437 -17.78 -1.89 -28.49
CA HIS A 437 -17.10 -3.15 -28.17
C HIS A 437 -15.61 -2.98 -28.44
N TYR A 438 -14.79 -3.31 -27.45
CA TYR A 438 -13.36 -3.50 -27.66
C TYR A 438 -13.02 -4.93 -27.28
N GLN A 439 -12.61 -5.74 -28.26
CA GLN A 439 -11.79 -6.92 -27.97
C GLN A 439 -10.34 -6.46 -28.03
N SER A 440 -9.76 -6.18 -26.87
CA SER A 440 -8.32 -5.99 -26.78
C SER A 440 -7.68 -7.33 -26.43
N LEU A 441 -7.03 -7.92 -27.43
CA LEU A 441 -6.10 -9.04 -27.27
C LEU A 441 -4.98 -8.65 -26.28
N PHE A 442 -4.94 -9.33 -25.13
CA PHE A 442 -3.72 -9.65 -24.39
C PHE A 442 -3.85 -11.01 -23.73
#